data_AF-A0AAW2JLQ1-F1
#
_entry.id   AF-A0AAW2JLQ1-F1
#
_cell.length_a   1.000
_cell.length_b   1.000
_cell.length_c   1.000
_cell.angle_alpha   90.00
_cell.angle_beta   90.00
_cell.angle_gamma   90.00
#
_symmetry.space_group_name_H-M   'P 1'
#
loop_
_entity.id
_entity.type
_entity.pdbx_description
1 polymer ?
#
loop_
_entity_poly.entity_id
_entity_poly.type
_entity_poly.pdbx_seq_one_letter_code
_entity_poly.pdbx_strand_id
1 'polypeptide(L)'
;MWHNPLLPKGKGRRNSLGKLIPKRAAMDAWVHGDFLCRNYILNGLSDTLYNVYSSAKTARALWESLEKKYKTEDAGLKKFIVGKFLEFKMVDSKTVMNQVQEFQMILHDLHAEG
;
A
#
# COMPACT_ATOMS: atom_id res chain seq x y z
N MET A 1 68.88 -9.89 -9.33
CA MET A 1 68.05 -10.66 -8.38
C MET A 1 68.24 -10.01 -7.01
N TRP A 2 67.31 -9.14 -6.58
CA TRP A 2 67.34 -8.53 -5.23
C TRP A 2 65.92 -8.64 -4.67
N HIS A 3 65.71 -9.59 -3.76
CA HIS A 3 64.48 -9.72 -2.99
C HIS A 3 64.53 -8.75 -1.81
N ASN A 4 63.55 -7.85 -1.72
CA ASN A 4 63.33 -7.03 -0.54
C ASN A 4 62.36 -7.74 0.43
N PRO A 5 62.71 -8.10 1.68
CA PRO A 5 61.92 -9.00 2.52
C PRO A 5 61.13 -8.34 3.68
N LEU A 6 60.65 -7.09 3.56
CA LEU A 6 59.96 -6.42 4.68
C LEU A 6 58.63 -5.73 4.31
N LEU A 7 57.70 -6.48 3.72
CA LEU A 7 56.28 -6.14 3.78
C LEU A 7 55.53 -7.29 4.47
N PRO A 8 54.91 -7.08 5.66
CA PRO A 8 54.02 -8.08 6.21
C PRO A 8 52.83 -8.21 5.26
N LYS A 9 52.69 -9.38 4.61
CA LYS A 9 51.47 -9.76 3.87
C LYS A 9 50.34 -10.00 4.88
N GLY A 10 49.79 -8.91 5.40
CA GLY A 10 48.57 -8.92 6.19
C GLY A 10 47.41 -9.31 5.28
N LYS A 11 47.06 -10.60 5.25
CA LYS A 11 45.75 -11.05 4.75
C LYS A 11 44.69 -10.25 5.49
N GLY A 12 43.96 -9.41 4.77
CA GLY A 12 42.88 -8.59 5.30
C GLY A 12 41.87 -9.48 6.02
N ARG A 13 41.90 -9.45 7.35
CA ARG A 13 40.77 -9.86 8.17
C ARG A 13 39.68 -8.84 7.91
N ARG A 14 38.79 -9.14 6.96
CA ARG A 14 37.48 -8.48 6.85
C ARG A 14 36.81 -8.65 8.22
N ASN A 15 36.90 -7.62 9.04
CA ASN A 15 36.32 -7.62 10.37
C ASN A 15 34.79 -7.75 10.25
N SER A 16 34.17 -8.44 11.20
CA SER A 16 32.71 -8.56 11.31
C SER A 16 32.01 -7.18 11.34
N LEU A 17 32.73 -6.14 11.80
CA LEU A 17 32.31 -4.73 11.72
C LEU A 17 31.94 -4.30 10.31
N GLY A 18 32.78 -4.57 9.31
CA GLY A 18 32.50 -4.21 7.91
C GLY A 18 31.27 -4.90 7.32
N LYS A 19 30.86 -6.06 7.87
CA LYS A 19 29.60 -6.75 7.50
C LYS A 19 28.38 -6.23 8.27
N LEU A 20 28.57 -5.62 9.45
CA LEU A 20 27.51 -5.07 10.29
C LEU A 20 27.13 -3.64 9.91
N ILE A 21 28.08 -2.86 9.39
CA ILE A 21 27.85 -1.46 8.98
C ILE A 21 26.76 -1.35 7.89
N PRO A 22 26.77 -2.14 6.79
CA PRO A 22 25.69 -2.08 5.79
C PRO A 22 24.33 -2.50 6.36
N LYS A 23 24.32 -3.46 7.31
CA LYS A 23 23.08 -3.89 7.97
C LYS A 23 22.48 -2.80 8.87
N ARG A 24 23.33 -2.05 9.59
CA ARG A 24 22.88 -0.90 10.39
C ARG A 24 22.38 0.23 9.51
N ALA A 25 23.13 0.61 8.47
CA ALA A 25 22.73 1.65 7.55
C ALA A 25 21.38 1.33 6.86
N ALA A 26 21.16 0.08 6.47
CA ALA A 26 19.88 -0.37 5.92
C ALA A 26 18.74 -0.27 6.95
N MET A 27 18.99 -0.64 8.21
CA MET A 27 18.00 -0.51 9.28
C MET A 27 17.65 0.96 9.55
N ASP A 28 18.65 1.83 9.63
CA ASP A 28 18.47 3.26 9.87
C ASP A 28 17.69 3.92 8.72
N ALA A 29 18.01 3.57 7.46
CA ALA A 29 17.27 4.01 6.30
C ALA A 29 15.80 3.55 6.31
N TRP A 30 15.55 2.30 6.73
CA TRP A 30 14.18 1.79 6.88
C TRP A 30 13.40 2.52 7.97
N VAL A 31 14.00 2.73 9.15
CA VAL A 31 13.37 3.47 10.26
C VAL A 31 13.05 4.90 9.84
N HIS A 32 13.97 5.55 9.13
CA HIS A 32 13.76 6.89 8.60
C HIS A 32 12.62 6.93 7.58
N GLY A 33 12.58 5.97 6.66
CA GLY A 33 11.50 5.83 5.68
C GLY A 33 10.13 5.61 6.34
N ASP A 34 10.04 4.74 7.34
CA ASP A 34 8.81 4.50 8.10
C ASP A 34 8.34 5.77 8.82
N PHE A 35 9.26 6.48 9.46
CA PHE A 35 8.96 7.75 10.12
C PHE A 35 8.41 8.80 9.14
N LEU A 36 9.06 8.99 7.99
CA LEU A 36 8.61 9.95 6.98
C LEU A 36 7.24 9.57 6.43
N CYS A 37 7.06 8.31 6.03
CA CYS A 37 5.79 7.81 5.50
C CYS A 37 4.64 8.03 6.50
N ARG A 38 4.87 7.71 7.79
CA ARG A 38 3.88 7.93 8.84
C ARG A 38 3.51 9.40 9.00
N ASN A 39 4.50 10.31 8.98
CA ASN A 39 4.24 11.75 9.05
C ASN A 39 3.44 12.25 7.85
N TYR A 40 3.77 11.80 6.64
CA TYR A 40 3.02 12.20 5.44
C TYR A 40 1.55 11.78 5.51
N ILE A 41 1.27 10.54 5.94
CA ILE A 41 -0.12 10.08 6.12
C ILE A 41 -0.82 10.93 7.17
N LEU A 42 -0.20 11.13 8.35
CA LEU A 42 -0.80 11.90 9.45
C LEU A 42 -1.07 13.36 9.07
N ASN A 43 -0.17 14.00 8.32
CA ASN A 43 -0.34 15.38 7.86
C ASN A 43 -1.49 15.55 6.85
N GLY A 44 -1.96 14.46 6.22
CA GLY A 44 -3.15 14.46 5.38
C GLY A 44 -4.47 14.32 6.13
N LEU A 45 -4.44 14.07 7.45
CA LEU A 45 -5.63 13.85 8.27
C LEU A 45 -6.13 15.16 8.88
N SER A 46 -7.46 15.28 9.04
CA SER A 46 -8.06 16.30 9.91
C SER A 46 -7.63 16.10 11.37
N ASP A 47 -7.62 17.16 12.18
CA ASP A 47 -7.25 17.13 13.61
C ASP A 47 -7.93 16.00 14.41
N THR A 48 -9.22 15.77 14.18
CA THR A 48 -9.98 14.70 14.86
C THR A 48 -9.41 13.32 14.54
N LEU A 49 -9.09 13.05 13.28
CA LEU A 49 -8.51 11.78 12.84
C LEU A 49 -7.04 11.67 13.26
N TYR A 50 -6.28 12.75 13.17
CA TYR A 50 -4.90 12.79 13.64
C TYR A 50 -4.80 12.35 15.10
N ASN A 51 -5.66 12.89 15.98
CA ASN A 51 -5.65 12.54 17.41
C ASN A 51 -5.93 11.05 17.66
N VAL A 52 -6.80 10.44 16.86
CA VAL A 52 -7.10 8.99 16.97
C VAL A 52 -5.94 8.14 16.49
N TYR A 53 -5.30 8.52 15.39
CA TYR A 53 -4.36 7.68 14.65
C TYR A 53 -2.88 7.96 14.95
N SER A 54 -2.55 9.07 15.61
CA SER A 54 -1.16 9.50 15.91
C SER A 54 -0.36 8.51 16.76
N SER A 55 -1.03 7.64 17.52
CA SER A 55 -0.41 6.62 18.37
C SER A 55 0.15 5.41 17.59
N ALA A 56 -0.09 5.32 16.28
CA ALA A 56 0.39 4.22 15.45
C ALA A 56 1.93 4.16 15.41
N LYS A 57 2.49 2.98 15.66
CA LYS A 57 3.95 2.79 15.79
C LYS A 57 4.70 2.73 14.45
N THR A 58 4.02 2.33 13.38
CA THR A 58 4.59 2.18 12.03
C THR A 58 3.63 2.76 11.00
N ALA A 59 4.17 3.19 9.86
CA ALA A 59 3.37 3.66 8.73
C ALA A 59 2.42 2.56 8.23
N ARG A 60 2.87 1.31 8.25
CA ARG A 60 2.06 0.15 7.87
C ARG A 60 0.85 -0.04 8.77
N ALA A 61 1.03 -0.04 10.09
CA ALA A 61 -0.08 -0.23 11.04
C ALA A 61 -1.09 0.92 10.95
N LEU A 62 -0.60 2.15 10.72
CA LEU A 62 -1.44 3.30 10.45
C LEU A 62 -2.29 3.10 9.19
N TRP A 63 -1.65 2.74 8.08
CA TRP A 63 -2.32 2.51 6.80
C TRP A 63 -3.36 1.39 6.90
N GLU A 64 -3.02 0.23 7.46
CA GLU A 64 -3.95 -0.90 7.64
C GLU A 64 -5.17 -0.52 8.50
N SER A 65 -4.98 0.34 9.51
CA SER A 65 -6.08 0.80 10.38
C SER A 65 -7.01 1.78 9.68
N LEU A 66 -6.45 2.66 8.83
CA LEU A 66 -7.23 3.57 7.99
C LEU A 66 -7.98 2.78 6.91
N GLU A 67 -7.27 1.86 6.27
CA GLU A 67 -7.80 0.97 5.24
C GLU A 67 -8.98 0.17 5.79
N LYS A 68 -8.81 -0.55 6.91
CA LYS A 68 -9.90 -1.33 7.52
C LYS A 68 -11.17 -0.51 7.83
N LYS A 69 -11.01 0.76 8.21
CA LYS A 69 -12.14 1.60 8.62
C LYS A 69 -12.83 2.31 7.45
N TYR A 70 -12.06 2.70 6.44
CA TYR A 70 -12.53 3.59 5.37
C TYR A 70 -12.51 2.94 3.99
N LYS A 71 -11.69 1.91 3.78
CA LYS A 71 -11.83 1.03 2.62
C LYS A 71 -13.12 0.24 2.83
N THR A 72 -14.13 0.65 2.10
CA THR A 72 -15.39 -0.09 2.01
C THR A 72 -15.12 -1.25 1.06
N GLU A 73 -14.43 -2.29 1.55
CA GLU A 73 -14.21 -3.52 0.79
C GLU A 73 -15.58 -4.16 0.52
N ASP A 74 -15.96 -4.22 -0.76
CA ASP A 74 -17.12 -4.88 -1.36
C ASP A 74 -18.53 -4.53 -0.88
N ALA A 75 -18.83 -4.45 0.41
CA ALA A 75 -20.22 -4.43 0.85
C ALA A 75 -21.00 -3.21 0.34
N GLY A 76 -20.36 -2.05 0.21
CA GLY A 76 -20.97 -0.84 -0.35
C GLY A 76 -21.11 -0.90 -1.87
N LEU A 77 -20.05 -1.34 -2.55
CA LEU A 77 -20.00 -1.40 -4.02
C LEU A 77 -20.89 -2.54 -4.55
N LYS A 78 -20.81 -3.73 -3.97
CA LYS A 78 -21.68 -4.88 -4.25
C LYS A 78 -23.13 -4.57 -3.94
N LYS A 79 -23.44 -3.93 -2.80
CA LYS A 79 -24.82 -3.48 -2.52
C LYS A 79 -25.30 -2.44 -3.53
N PHE A 80 -24.42 -1.57 -4.01
CA PHE A 80 -24.75 -0.58 -5.04
C PHE A 80 -24.97 -1.22 -6.41
N ILE A 81 -24.16 -2.20 -6.81
CA ILE A 81 -24.30 -2.94 -8.07
C ILE A 81 -25.55 -3.83 -8.03
N VAL A 82 -25.80 -4.53 -6.92
CA VAL A 82 -27.05 -5.28 -6.70
C VAL A 82 -28.26 -4.33 -6.77
N GLY A 83 -28.17 -3.14 -6.19
CA GLY A 83 -29.19 -2.11 -6.30
C GLY A 83 -29.44 -1.70 -7.76
N LYS A 84 -28.38 -1.36 -8.51
CA LYS A 84 -28.47 -1.03 -9.95
C LYS A 84 -29.10 -2.15 -10.76
N PHE A 85 -28.75 -3.41 -10.47
CA PHE A 85 -29.32 -4.57 -11.14
C PHE A 85 -30.83 -4.70 -10.87
N LEU A 86 -31.24 -4.59 -9.61
CA LEU A 86 -32.65 -4.69 -9.20
C LEU A 86 -33.51 -3.53 -9.70
N GLU A 87 -32.93 -2.34 -9.82
CA GLU A 87 -33.63 -1.13 -10.28
C GLU A 87 -33.58 -0.94 -11.80
N PHE A 88 -32.79 -1.73 -12.52
CA PHE A 88 -32.66 -1.61 -13.97
C PHE A 88 -34.01 -1.86 -14.66
N LYS A 89 -34.44 -0.87 -15.45
CA LYS A 89 -35.64 -0.94 -16.28
C LYS A 89 -35.33 -0.36 -17.64
N MET A 90 -35.84 -0.99 -18.68
CA MET A 90 -35.75 -0.41 -20.01
C MET A 90 -36.69 0.80 -20.15
N VAL A 91 -36.23 1.80 -20.88
CA VAL A 91 -36.95 3.04 -21.17
C VAL A 91 -37.07 3.22 -22.69
N ASP A 92 -38.20 3.74 -23.14
CA ASP A 92 -38.52 3.88 -24.58
C ASP A 92 -37.64 4.94 -25.28
N SER A 93 -37.01 5.84 -24.52
CA SER A 93 -36.14 6.88 -25.04
C SER A 93 -34.77 6.39 -25.51
N LYS A 94 -34.42 5.12 -25.23
CA LYS A 94 -33.13 4.52 -25.60
C LYS A 94 -33.34 3.33 -26.54
N THR A 95 -32.38 3.12 -27.45
CA THR A 95 -32.38 1.91 -28.28
C THR A 95 -32.19 0.66 -27.42
N VAL A 96 -32.78 -0.46 -27.85
CA VAL A 96 -32.63 -1.74 -27.14
C VAL A 96 -31.16 -2.14 -27.00
N MET A 97 -30.35 -1.93 -28.05
CA MET A 97 -28.92 -2.28 -28.05
C MET A 97 -28.12 -1.54 -26.96
N ASN A 98 -28.34 -0.23 -26.81
CA ASN A 98 -27.64 0.54 -25.78
C ASN A 98 -28.02 0.08 -24.37
N GLN A 99 -29.29 -0.27 -24.18
CA GLN A 99 -29.79 -0.76 -22.89
C GLN A 99 -29.27 -2.17 -22.57
N VAL A 100 -29.15 -3.04 -23.57
CA VAL A 100 -28.51 -4.36 -23.41
C VAL A 100 -27.04 -4.20 -23.01
N GLN A 101 -26.32 -3.26 -23.62
CA GLN A 101 -24.92 -3.00 -23.26
C GLN A 101 -24.80 -2.45 -21.83
N GLU A 102 -25.67 -1.53 -21.42
CA GLU A 102 -25.75 -1.04 -20.02
C GLU A 102 -26.01 -2.19 -19.05
N PHE A 103 -26.92 -3.10 -19.37
CA PHE A 103 -27.21 -4.26 -18.54
C PHE A 103 -26.04 -5.26 -18.47
N GLN A 104 -25.34 -5.48 -19.59
CA GLN A 104 -24.14 -6.34 -19.63
C GLN A 104 -23.02 -5.81 -18.74
N MET A 105 -22.82 -4.49 -18.68
CA MET A 105 -21.86 -3.89 -17.75
C MET A 105 -22.23 -4.16 -16.29
N ILE A 106 -23.50 -3.98 -15.93
CA ILE A 106 -23.98 -4.27 -14.56
C ILE A 106 -23.76 -5.74 -14.19
N LEU A 107 -24.01 -6.68 -15.11
CA LEU A 107 -23.77 -8.11 -14.90
C LEU A 107 -22.28 -8.44 -14.76
N HIS A 108 -21.43 -7.80 -15.56
CA HIS A 108 -19.98 -7.98 -15.48
C HIS A 108 -19.45 -7.52 -14.12
N ASP A 109 -19.84 -6.34 -13.67
CA ASP A 109 -19.42 -5.78 -12.37
C ASP A 109 -19.93 -6.65 -11.22
N LEU A 110 -21.15 -7.21 -11.33
CA LEU A 110 -21.70 -8.11 -10.32
C LEU A 110 -20.93 -9.44 -10.22
N HIS A 111 -20.45 -9.98 -11.36
CA HIS A 111 -19.65 -11.21 -11.39
C HIS A 111 -18.21 -10.99 -10.92
N ALA A 112 -17.63 -9.83 -11.18
CA ALA A 112 -16.26 -9.51 -10.78
C ALA A 112 -16.09 -9.34 -9.26
N GLU A 113 -17.17 -8.99 -8.55
CA GLU A 113 -17.24 -8.85 -7.08
C GLU A 113 -17.85 -10.09 -6.38
N GLY A 114 -17.93 -11.22 -7.10
CA GLY A 114 -18.52 -12.49 -6.71
C GLY A 114 -17.58 -13.42 -5.97
#